data_AF-A0A936VYS1-F1
#
_entry.id   AF-A0A936VYS1-F1
#
_cell.length_a   1.000
_cell.length_b   1.000
_cell.length_c   1.000
_cell.angle_alpha   90.00
_cell.angle_beta   90.00
_cell.angle_gamma   90.00
#
_symmetry.space_group_name_H-M   'P 1'
#
loop_
_entity.id
_entity.type
_entity.pdbx_description
1 polymer ?
#
loop_
_entity_poly.entity_id
_entity_poly.type
_entity_poly.pdbx_seq_one_letter_code
_entity_poly.pdbx_strand_id
1 'polypeptide(L)'
;MSLYKIKFNFFFLALFFATSFLFSQNGFVVSGGNHSGNGGKLSFSIGQLVYKTQTGSNGSINQGVQQAYEIYTVDMDEEFLNMPISIFPNPTLDMLIVNIEDVESKKLNYQLFDLHGKLVGNNSIFKINTNIIMENLPPSTYVLKINSENKPIQSFTIIKN
;
A
#
# COMPACT_ATOMS: atom_id res chain seq x y z
N MET A 1 15.10 -34.92 26.96
CA MET A 1 14.96 -33.88 25.92
C MET A 1 15.13 -34.55 24.57
N SER A 2 14.04 -34.70 23.81
CA SER A 2 13.91 -35.66 22.70
C SER A 2 14.87 -35.37 21.53
N LEU A 3 15.57 -36.41 21.05
CA LEU A 3 16.44 -36.43 19.86
C LEU A 3 15.82 -35.76 18.62
N TYR A 4 14.49 -35.71 18.53
CA TYR A 4 13.75 -35.01 17.48
C TYR A 4 13.99 -33.50 17.47
N LYS A 5 14.14 -32.84 18.64
CA LYS A 5 14.43 -31.39 18.71
C LYS A 5 15.82 -31.06 18.16
N ILE A 6 16.80 -31.93 18.41
CA ILE A 6 18.18 -31.75 17.93
C ILE A 6 18.24 -31.93 16.40
N LYS A 7 17.58 -32.96 15.86
CA LYS A 7 17.49 -33.17 14.40
C LYS A 7 16.77 -32.03 13.68
N PHE A 8 15.70 -31.50 14.28
CA PHE A 8 14.93 -30.36 13.74
C PHE A 8 15.77 -29.06 13.70
N ASN A 9 16.52 -28.77 14.77
CA ASN A 9 17.42 -27.62 14.79
C ASN A 9 18.57 -27.76 13.78
N PHE A 10 19.10 -28.97 13.59
CA PHE A 10 20.16 -29.22 12.60
C PHE A 10 19.66 -29.02 11.16
N PHE A 11 18.40 -29.40 10.88
CA PHE A 11 17.77 -29.15 9.58
C PHE A 11 17.63 -27.64 9.28
N PHE A 12 17.16 -26.84 10.25
CA PHE A 12 17.07 -25.39 10.10
C PHE A 12 18.45 -24.74 9.90
N LEU A 13 19.47 -25.24 10.61
CA LEU A 13 20.84 -24.75 10.44
C LEU A 13 21.38 -25.06 9.04
N ALA A 14 21.14 -26.26 8.52
CA ALA A 14 21.52 -26.62 7.16
C ALA A 14 20.81 -25.76 6.10
N LEU A 15 19.53 -25.44 6.30
CA LEU A 15 18.76 -24.57 5.42
C LEU A 15 19.31 -23.14 5.40
N PHE A 16 19.82 -22.65 6.54
CA PHE A 16 20.45 -21.34 6.64
C PHE A 16 21.76 -21.25 5.85
N PHE A 17 22.58 -22.31 5.84
CA PHE A 17 23.82 -22.34 5.07
C PHE A 17 23.62 -22.55 3.55
N ALA A 18 22.47 -23.11 3.14
CA ALA A 18 22.17 -23.37 1.72
C ALA A 18 21.93 -22.09 0.89
N THR A 19 21.55 -20.97 1.52
CA THR A 19 21.26 -19.70 0.82
C THR A 19 22.52 -18.95 0.38
N SER A 20 23.69 -19.32 0.91
CA SER A 20 25.00 -18.73 0.57
C SER A 20 25.45 -18.99 -0.88
N PHE A 21 24.78 -19.93 -1.58
CA PHE A 21 25.10 -20.35 -2.95
C PHE A 21 24.14 -19.79 -4.01
N LEU A 22 23.31 -18.80 -3.65
CA LEU A 22 22.42 -18.15 -4.59
C LEU A 22 23.17 -17.09 -5.39
N PHE A 23 23.18 -17.22 -6.72
CA PHE A 23 23.64 -16.18 -7.63
C PHE A 23 22.49 -15.22 -7.96
N SER A 24 22.78 -13.92 -8.08
CA SER A 24 21.82 -12.93 -8.58
C SER A 24 21.46 -13.21 -10.05
N GLN A 25 20.29 -12.73 -10.48
CA GLN A 25 19.91 -12.72 -11.89
C GLN A 25 20.97 -12.01 -12.75
N ASN A 26 21.39 -12.64 -13.84
CA ASN A 26 22.30 -12.07 -14.82
C ASN A 26 21.58 -11.94 -16.17
N GLY A 27 21.67 -10.77 -16.80
CA GLY A 27 21.13 -10.52 -18.14
C GLY A 27 22.23 -10.44 -19.18
N PHE A 28 21.94 -10.82 -20.43
CA PHE A 28 22.80 -10.50 -21.57
C PHE A 28 22.72 -9.01 -21.85
N VAL A 29 23.78 -8.28 -21.49
CA VAL A 29 23.93 -6.84 -21.68
C VAL A 29 25.24 -6.58 -22.43
N VAL A 30 25.25 -5.59 -23.32
CA VAL A 30 26.43 -5.21 -24.12
C VAL A 30 27.45 -4.45 -23.26
N SER A 31 26.98 -3.70 -22.26
CA SER A 31 27.81 -2.98 -21.30
C SER A 31 27.01 -2.70 -20.02
N GLY A 32 27.66 -2.51 -18.88
CA GLY A 32 27.01 -2.20 -17.61
C GLY A 32 28.01 -1.83 -16.53
N GLY A 33 27.53 -1.30 -15.40
CA GLY A 33 28.39 -0.89 -14.31
C GLY A 33 27.64 -0.41 -13.08
N ASN A 34 28.36 -0.35 -11.97
CA ASN A 34 27.90 0.20 -10.70
C ASN A 34 28.64 1.51 -10.42
N HIS A 35 27.90 2.52 -10.01
CA HIS A 35 28.44 3.80 -9.56
C HIS A 35 27.92 4.12 -8.16
N SER A 36 28.77 4.72 -7.32
CA SER A 36 28.43 5.08 -5.94
C SER A 36 28.88 6.51 -5.69
N GLY A 37 27.98 7.34 -5.16
CA GLY A 37 28.27 8.72 -4.73
C GLY A 37 27.50 9.09 -3.47
N ASN A 38 27.67 10.32 -2.99
CA ASN A 38 26.97 10.81 -1.78
C ASN A 38 25.43 10.77 -1.89
N GLY A 39 24.89 10.80 -3.11
CA GLY A 39 23.46 10.73 -3.40
C GLY A 39 22.89 9.31 -3.54
N GLY A 40 23.70 8.26 -3.36
CA GLY A 40 23.26 6.87 -3.45
C GLY A 40 24.09 6.00 -4.39
N LYS A 41 23.55 4.81 -4.69
CA LYS A 41 24.16 3.81 -5.59
C LYS A 41 23.31 3.66 -6.83
N LEU A 42 23.93 3.69 -7.99
CA LEU A 42 23.30 3.49 -9.29
C LEU A 42 23.94 2.27 -9.96
N SER A 43 23.11 1.36 -10.46
CA SER A 43 23.56 0.22 -11.27
C SER A 43 22.88 0.32 -12.62
N PHE A 44 23.64 0.30 -13.71
CA PHE A 44 23.10 0.45 -15.06
C PHE A 44 23.55 -0.69 -15.98
N SER A 45 22.74 -0.94 -17.00
CA SER A 45 22.97 -1.96 -18.02
C SER A 45 22.47 -1.46 -19.36
N ILE A 46 23.28 -1.64 -20.41
CA ILE A 46 23.05 -1.14 -21.77
C ILE A 46 23.05 -2.33 -22.74
N GLY A 47 22.11 -2.33 -23.68
CA GLY A 47 22.05 -3.34 -24.74
C GLY A 47 21.44 -4.67 -24.29
N GLN A 48 20.46 -4.63 -23.39
CA GLN A 48 19.67 -5.81 -23.06
C GLN A 48 18.88 -6.28 -24.28
N LEU A 49 19.11 -7.51 -24.76
CA LEU A 49 18.47 -8.03 -25.98
C LEU A 49 16.99 -8.38 -25.77
N VAL A 50 16.65 -8.85 -24.57
CA VAL A 50 15.29 -9.25 -24.20
C VAL A 50 14.75 -8.18 -23.25
N TYR A 51 13.96 -7.24 -23.76
CA TYR A 51 13.42 -6.10 -22.99
C TYR A 51 11.95 -5.80 -23.29
N LYS A 52 11.29 -6.66 -24.08
CA LYS A 52 9.95 -6.39 -24.59
C LYS A 52 8.93 -6.48 -23.46
N THR A 53 8.13 -5.44 -23.30
CA THR A 53 6.92 -5.46 -22.48
C THR A 53 5.74 -5.93 -23.33
N GLN A 54 5.03 -6.94 -22.84
CA GLN A 54 3.73 -7.35 -23.39
C GLN A 54 2.64 -6.87 -22.44
N THR A 55 1.67 -6.12 -22.95
CA THR A 55 0.52 -5.63 -22.19
C THR A 55 -0.73 -6.40 -22.60
N GLY A 56 -1.53 -6.80 -21.61
CA GLY A 56 -2.86 -7.39 -21.80
C GLY A 56 -3.88 -6.74 -20.86
N SER A 57 -5.15 -7.10 -20.99
CA SER A 57 -6.25 -6.55 -20.18
C SER A 57 -6.08 -6.75 -18.66
N ASN A 58 -5.27 -7.73 -18.26
CA ASN A 58 -5.11 -8.15 -16.86
C ASN A 58 -3.71 -7.85 -16.30
N GLY A 59 -2.88 -7.09 -17.02
CA GLY A 59 -1.55 -6.69 -16.56
C GLY A 59 -0.51 -6.60 -17.66
N SER A 60 0.73 -6.33 -17.26
CA SER A 60 1.88 -6.29 -18.15
C SER A 60 2.95 -7.29 -17.71
N ILE A 61 3.63 -7.89 -18.67
CA ILE A 61 4.77 -8.78 -18.44
C ILE A 61 5.97 -8.14 -19.13
N ASN A 62 7.03 -7.87 -18.36
CA ASN A 62 8.30 -7.36 -18.86
C ASN A 62 9.26 -8.54 -19.07
N GLN A 63 9.72 -8.75 -20.30
CA GLN A 63 10.74 -9.75 -20.58
C GLN A 63 12.13 -9.21 -20.22
N GLY A 64 13.02 -10.11 -19.80
CA GLY A 64 14.40 -9.77 -19.46
C GLY A 64 14.69 -9.87 -17.97
N VAL A 65 15.42 -8.89 -17.44
CA VAL A 65 15.80 -8.82 -16.02
C VAL A 65 14.65 -8.22 -15.20
N GLN A 66 14.34 -8.79 -14.03
CA GLN A 66 13.30 -8.25 -13.14
C GLN A 66 13.72 -6.87 -12.63
N GLN A 67 12.98 -5.84 -13.01
CA GLN A 67 13.11 -4.49 -12.45
C GLN A 67 12.10 -4.32 -11.31
N ALA A 68 12.48 -3.55 -10.28
CA ALA A 68 11.57 -3.19 -9.21
C ALA A 68 10.40 -2.38 -9.80
N TYR A 69 9.18 -2.77 -9.43
CA TYR A 69 8.00 -2.00 -9.78
C TYR A 69 7.89 -0.85 -8.78
N GLU A 70 8.26 0.36 -9.20
CA GLU A 70 8.00 1.57 -8.40
C GLU A 70 6.60 2.08 -8.70
N ILE A 71 5.76 2.07 -7.66
CA ILE A 71 4.48 2.78 -7.67
C ILE A 71 4.80 4.22 -7.32
N TYR A 72 4.92 5.05 -8.33
CA TYR A 72 4.89 6.49 -8.15
C TYR A 72 3.42 6.90 -7.98
N THR A 73 3.09 7.57 -6.89
CA THR A 73 1.88 8.39 -6.87
C THR A 73 2.10 9.48 -7.91
N VAL A 74 1.28 9.49 -8.96
CA VAL A 74 1.22 10.64 -9.86
C VAL A 74 0.54 11.73 -9.07
N ASP A 75 1.31 12.46 -8.25
CA ASP A 75 0.87 13.71 -7.67
C ASP A 75 0.75 14.70 -8.82
N MET A 76 -0.44 14.74 -9.41
CA MET A 76 -0.96 16.00 -9.89
C MET A 76 -1.08 16.87 -8.65
N ASP A 77 -0.56 18.09 -8.66
CA ASP A 77 -0.74 19.09 -7.60
C ASP A 77 -2.24 19.40 -7.43
N GLU A 78 -3.01 18.46 -6.88
CA GLU A 78 -4.23 18.76 -6.18
C GLU A 78 -3.74 19.35 -4.88
N GLU A 79 -4.04 20.63 -4.64
CA GLU A 79 -3.91 21.23 -3.31
C GLU A 79 -4.64 20.31 -2.34
N PHE A 80 -3.91 19.39 -1.72
CA PHE A 80 -4.37 18.64 -0.58
C PHE A 80 -4.69 19.72 0.43
N LEU A 81 -5.97 20.02 0.57
CA LEU A 81 -6.49 20.82 1.66
C LEU A 81 -5.90 20.21 2.92
N ASN A 82 -4.88 20.85 3.47
CA ASN A 82 -4.07 20.35 4.57
C ASN A 82 -4.91 20.49 5.84
N MET A 83 -5.96 19.68 5.92
CA MET A 83 -6.97 19.70 6.95
C MET A 83 -6.62 18.57 7.92
N PRO A 84 -6.34 18.87 9.20
CA PRO A 84 -6.07 17.83 10.17
C PRO A 84 -7.36 17.03 10.40
N ILE A 85 -7.37 15.79 9.88
CA ILE A 85 -8.45 14.82 10.08
C ILE A 85 -7.88 13.69 10.92
N SER A 86 -8.52 13.39 12.05
CA SER A 86 -8.17 12.26 12.90
C SER A 86 -9.33 11.27 13.01
N ILE A 87 -9.00 9.98 13.12
CA ILE A 87 -10.00 8.91 13.16
C ILE A 87 -9.66 7.91 14.26
N PHE A 88 -10.62 7.60 15.12
CA PHE A 88 -10.42 6.68 16.22
C PHE A 88 -11.74 6.04 16.71
N PRO A 89 -11.67 4.84 17.34
CA PRO A 89 -10.51 3.97 17.37
C PRO A 89 -10.30 3.26 16.03
N ASN A 90 -9.05 2.95 15.68
CA ASN A 90 -8.71 2.06 14.58
C ASN A 90 -7.63 1.09 15.08
N PRO A 91 -7.91 -0.22 15.27
CA PRO A 91 -9.13 -0.96 14.91
C PRO A 91 -10.41 -0.53 15.66
N THR A 92 -11.58 -0.78 15.06
CA THR A 92 -12.92 -0.49 15.61
C THR A 92 -13.79 -1.74 15.74
N LEU A 93 -14.82 -1.66 16.58
CA LEU A 93 -15.87 -2.67 16.75
C LEU A 93 -17.21 -2.08 16.28
N ASP A 94 -17.82 -1.21 17.07
CA ASP A 94 -19.19 -0.77 16.83
C ASP A 94 -19.29 0.63 16.23
N MET A 95 -18.31 1.49 16.53
CA MET A 95 -18.35 2.90 16.17
C MET A 95 -16.96 3.45 15.86
N LEU A 96 -16.90 4.21 14.77
CA LEU A 96 -15.73 4.97 14.36
C LEU A 96 -16.04 6.47 14.50
N ILE A 97 -15.14 7.22 15.12
CA ILE A 97 -15.26 8.67 15.26
C ILE A 97 -14.31 9.32 14.26
N VAL A 98 -14.86 10.21 13.43
CA VAL A 98 -14.11 11.10 12.55
C VAL A 98 -14.10 12.49 13.19
N ASN A 99 -12.91 12.99 13.50
CA ASN A 99 -12.70 14.30 14.10
C ASN A 99 -12.06 15.26 13.07
N ILE A 100 -12.72 16.40 12.84
CA ILE A 100 -12.33 17.44 11.88
C ILE A 100 -12.59 18.79 12.53
N GLU A 101 -11.58 19.66 12.68
CA GLU A 101 -11.76 20.94 13.39
C GLU A 101 -12.56 21.98 12.59
N ASP A 102 -12.38 22.03 11.26
CA ASP A 102 -12.96 23.05 10.37
C ASP A 102 -14.05 22.47 9.46
N VAL A 103 -15.18 22.07 10.06
CA VAL A 103 -16.32 21.44 9.34
C VAL A 103 -17.31 22.48 8.80
N GLU A 104 -17.54 23.57 9.52
CA GLU A 104 -18.63 24.51 9.21
C GLU A 104 -18.40 25.30 7.92
N SER A 105 -17.14 25.51 7.54
CA SER A 105 -16.78 26.25 6.33
C SER A 105 -16.84 25.42 5.04
N LYS A 106 -16.97 24.07 5.14
CA LYS A 106 -16.83 23.15 4.01
C LYS A 106 -17.98 22.16 3.92
N LYS A 107 -18.48 21.94 2.69
CA LYS A 107 -19.48 20.90 2.41
C LYS A 107 -18.82 19.52 2.34
N LEU A 108 -18.54 18.97 3.53
CA LEU A 108 -17.86 17.68 3.68
C LEU A 108 -18.84 16.50 3.63
N ASN A 109 -18.42 15.42 3.01
CA ASN A 109 -19.07 14.12 3.10
C ASN A 109 -18.03 13.01 3.27
N TYR A 110 -18.49 11.85 3.75
CA TYR A 110 -17.68 10.65 3.73
C TYR A 110 -18.34 9.57 2.89
N GLN A 111 -17.50 8.69 2.34
CA GLN A 111 -17.90 7.45 1.69
C GLN A 111 -17.08 6.30 2.27
N LEU A 112 -17.76 5.24 2.68
CA LEU A 112 -17.16 4.03 3.23
C LEU A 112 -17.31 2.90 2.23
N PHE A 113 -16.20 2.27 1.87
CA PHE A 113 -16.14 1.17 0.91
C PHE A 113 -15.62 -0.11 1.57
N ASP A 114 -16.12 -1.26 1.13
CA ASP A 114 -15.49 -2.55 1.43
C ASP A 114 -14.27 -2.81 0.53
N LEU A 115 -13.57 -3.92 0.77
CA LEU A 115 -12.39 -4.34 -0.03
C LEU A 115 -12.70 -4.61 -1.52
N HIS A 116 -13.96 -4.84 -1.88
CA HIS A 116 -14.39 -5.02 -3.25
C HIS A 116 -14.77 -3.70 -3.93
N GLY A 117 -14.67 -2.57 -3.22
CA GLY A 117 -15.04 -1.25 -3.72
C GLY A 117 -16.55 -0.98 -3.66
N LYS A 118 -17.33 -1.79 -2.95
CA LYS A 118 -18.77 -1.56 -2.76
C LYS A 118 -18.97 -0.45 -1.73
N LEU A 119 -19.79 0.54 -2.06
CA LEU A 119 -20.20 1.59 -1.14
C LEU A 119 -21.13 1.00 -0.06
N VAL A 120 -20.69 1.05 1.20
CA VAL A 120 -21.42 0.51 2.37
C VAL A 120 -21.89 1.61 3.32
N GLY A 121 -21.41 2.83 3.18
CA GLY A 121 -21.87 3.99 3.94
C GLY A 121 -21.56 5.29 3.21
N ASN A 122 -22.45 6.27 3.28
CA ASN A 122 -22.25 7.60 2.72
C ASN A 122 -23.14 8.59 3.45
N ASN A 123 -22.56 9.62 4.05
CA ASN A 123 -23.30 10.70 4.70
C ASN A 123 -22.48 12.00 4.72
N SER A 124 -23.18 13.12 4.87
CA SER A 124 -22.56 14.43 5.08
C SER A 124 -21.97 14.57 6.49
N ILE A 125 -20.89 15.33 6.61
CA ILE A 125 -20.22 15.65 7.87
C ILE A 125 -20.57 17.10 8.24
N PHE A 126 -21.26 17.28 9.36
CA PHE A 126 -21.71 18.60 9.85
C PHE A 126 -21.16 18.96 11.23
N LYS A 127 -20.46 18.03 11.89
CA LYS A 127 -19.96 18.19 13.25
C LYS A 127 -18.48 17.87 13.31
N ILE A 128 -17.79 18.55 14.22
CA ILE A 128 -16.38 18.30 14.53
C ILE A 128 -16.16 16.81 14.80
N ASN A 129 -17.02 16.19 15.62
CA ASN A 129 -17.02 14.75 15.85
C ASN A 129 -18.22 14.12 15.13
N THR A 130 -17.94 13.29 14.12
CA THR A 130 -18.94 12.52 13.39
C THR A 130 -18.80 11.04 13.70
N ASN A 131 -19.88 10.44 14.18
CA ASN A 131 -19.93 9.02 14.50
C ASN A 131 -20.39 8.23 13.28
N ILE A 132 -19.63 7.21 12.92
CA ILE A 132 -19.95 6.25 11.87
C ILE A 132 -20.23 4.91 12.55
N ILE A 133 -21.44 4.40 12.35
CA ILE A 133 -21.89 3.11 12.90
C ILE A 133 -21.25 1.99 12.07
N MET A 134 -20.44 1.17 12.72
CA MET A 134 -19.74 0.02 12.14
C MET A 134 -20.35 -1.32 12.58
N GLU A 135 -21.14 -1.34 13.67
CA GLU A 135 -21.73 -2.53 14.30
C GLU A 135 -22.31 -3.54 13.29
N ASN A 136 -23.11 -3.05 12.34
CA ASN A 136 -23.83 -3.87 11.35
C ASN A 136 -22.97 -4.35 10.16
N LEU A 137 -21.70 -3.99 10.11
CA LEU A 137 -20.78 -4.40 9.04
C LEU A 137 -20.02 -5.65 9.47
N PRO A 138 -19.69 -6.61 8.59
CA PRO A 138 -18.86 -7.75 8.96
C PRO A 138 -17.43 -7.34 9.33
N PRO A 139 -16.73 -8.10 10.20
CA PRO A 139 -15.29 -7.92 10.44
C PRO A 139 -14.50 -7.99 9.12
N SER A 140 -13.82 -6.90 8.78
CA SER A 140 -13.10 -6.73 7.53
C SER A 140 -12.31 -5.42 7.55
N THR A 141 -11.56 -5.18 6.48
CA THR A 141 -10.96 -3.88 6.19
C THR A 141 -11.92 -3.04 5.36
N TYR A 142 -12.03 -1.75 5.69
CA TYR A 142 -12.84 -0.77 4.97
C TYR A 142 -11.99 0.44 4.57
N VAL A 143 -12.37 1.11 3.50
CA VAL A 143 -11.75 2.37 3.06
C VAL A 143 -12.73 3.50 3.29
N LEU A 144 -12.39 4.43 4.18
CA LEU A 144 -13.13 5.67 4.40
C LEU A 144 -12.51 6.78 3.56
N LYS A 145 -13.29 7.39 2.67
CA LYS A 145 -12.90 8.58 1.89
C LYS A 145 -13.65 9.79 2.41
N ILE A 146 -12.93 10.88 2.66
CA ILE A 146 -13.50 12.19 2.98
C ILE A 146 -13.41 13.06 1.74
N ASN A 147 -14.52 13.67 1.34
CA ASN A 147 -14.58 14.53 0.16
C ASN A 147 -15.15 15.90 0.52
N SER A 148 -14.72 16.93 -0.21
CA SER A 148 -15.33 18.27 -0.24
C SER A 148 -15.81 18.55 -1.65
N GLU A 149 -17.08 18.88 -1.82
CA GLU A 149 -17.66 19.20 -3.14
C GLU A 149 -17.34 18.15 -4.23
N ASN A 150 -17.38 16.86 -3.85
CA ASN A 150 -17.03 15.69 -4.67
C ASN A 150 -15.55 15.54 -5.08
N LYS A 151 -14.64 16.36 -4.53
CA LYS A 151 -13.20 16.13 -4.64
C LYS A 151 -12.68 15.35 -3.42
N PRO A 152 -11.89 14.29 -3.63
CA PRO A 152 -11.30 13.54 -2.52
C PRO A 152 -10.28 14.42 -1.79
N ILE A 153 -10.40 14.51 -0.46
CA ILE A 153 -9.43 15.21 0.39
C ILE A 153 -8.44 14.19 0.96
N GLN A 154 -8.96 13.14 1.59
CA GLN A 154 -8.13 12.15 2.28
C GLN A 154 -8.85 10.80 2.37
N SER A 155 -8.08 9.72 2.36
CA SER A 155 -8.58 8.35 2.51
C SER A 155 -7.89 7.64 3.67
N PHE A 156 -8.63 6.79 4.36
CA PHE A 156 -8.18 6.06 5.53
C PHE A 156 -8.56 4.59 5.45
N THR A 157 -7.65 3.72 5.87
CA THR A 157 -7.91 2.28 6.00
C THR A 157 -8.38 1.99 7.42
N ILE A 158 -9.56 1.40 7.56
CA ILE A 158 -10.20 1.10 8.84
C ILE A 158 -10.25 -0.42 9.02
N ILE A 159 -9.78 -0.91 10.17
CA ILE A 159 -9.82 -2.32 10.53
C ILE A 159 -11.01 -2.54 11.46
N LYS A 160 -11.99 -3.35 11.05
CA LYS A 160 -13.10 -3.79 11.90
C LYS A 160 -12.83 -5.22 12.41
N ASN A 161 -12.79 -5.39 13.72
CA ASN A 161 -12.60 -6.69 14.39
C ASN A 161 -13.93 -7.42 14.66
#